data_AF-A0A964J4Y1-F1
#
_entry.id   AF-A0A964J4Y1-F1
#
_cell.length_a   1.000
_cell.length_b   1.000
_cell.length_c   1.000
_cell.angle_alpha   90.00
_cell.angle_beta   90.00
_cell.angle_gamma   90.00
#
_symmetry.space_group_name_H-M   'P 1'
#
loop_
_entity.id
_entity.type
_entity.pdbx_description
1 polymer ?
#
loop_
_entity_poly.entity_id
_entity_poly.type
_entity_poly.pdbx_seq_one_letter_code
_entity_poly.pdbx_strand_id
1 'polypeptide(L)'
;MVRTPRVLRPVQQVLCTDETYVYHTKINATPEIEGSIWMWHKDYNTWSKDGCPRPDMAAFNVMLNDTTEFSGGLYNYPGQP
;
A
#
# COMPACT_ATOMS: atom_id res chain seq x y z
N MET A 1 6.73 1.43 13.78
CA MET A 1 5.93 0.41 13.06
C MET A 1 6.69 -0.23 11.90
N VAL A 2 7.15 0.54 10.90
CA VAL A 2 7.77 0.00 9.66
C VAL A 2 9.01 -0.88 9.85
N ARG A 3 9.74 -0.72 10.98
CA ARG A 3 10.93 -1.53 11.30
C ARG A 3 10.62 -2.80 12.10
N THR A 4 9.35 -3.08 12.38
CA THR A 4 8.99 -4.25 13.19
C THR A 4 9.12 -5.53 12.36
N PRO A 5 9.50 -6.67 12.97
CA PRO A 5 9.60 -7.94 12.24
C PRO A 5 8.29 -8.38 11.57
N ARG A 6 7.14 -7.94 12.11
CA ARG A 6 5.80 -8.22 11.56
C ARG A 6 5.54 -7.53 10.21
N VAL A 7 6.28 -6.46 9.90
CA VAL A 7 6.21 -5.75 8.61
C VAL A 7 7.39 -6.13 7.73
N LEU A 8 8.61 -6.10 8.26
CA LEU A 8 9.82 -6.32 7.46
C LEU A 8 9.91 -7.75 6.89
N ARG A 9 9.64 -8.78 7.70
CA ARG A 9 9.84 -10.17 7.24
C ARG A 9 8.95 -10.54 6.05
N PRO A 10 7.63 -10.25 6.05
CA PRO A 10 6.81 -10.50 4.86
C PRO A 10 7.29 -9.76 3.62
N VAL A 11 7.71 -8.49 3.75
CA VAL A 11 8.21 -7.70 2.62
C VAL A 11 9.50 -8.29 2.05
N GLN A 12 10.47 -8.61 2.92
CA GLN A 12 11.72 -9.25 2.51
C GLN A 12 11.49 -10.60 1.83
N GLN A 13 10.53 -11.39 2.33
CA GLN A 13 10.16 -12.66 1.72
C GLN A 13 9.54 -12.49 0.33
N VAL A 14 8.62 -11.53 0.15
CA VAL A 14 7.97 -11.27 -1.15
C VAL A 14 8.97 -10.72 -2.18
N LEU A 15 9.92 -9.88 -1.74
CA LEU A 15 10.93 -9.29 -2.61
C LEU A 15 12.18 -10.16 -2.77
N CYS A 16 12.27 -11.29 -2.08
CA CYS A 16 13.42 -12.19 -2.06
C CYS A 16 14.76 -11.47 -1.75
N THR A 17 14.73 -10.50 -0.84
CA THR A 17 15.91 -9.74 -0.43
C THR A 17 15.78 -9.24 1.01
N ASP A 18 16.89 -9.19 1.73
CA ASP A 18 16.96 -8.57 3.06
C ASP A 18 17.19 -7.06 2.99
N GLU A 19 17.66 -6.55 1.85
CA GLU A 19 17.94 -5.14 1.61
C GLU A 19 16.68 -4.40 1.18
N THR A 20 15.95 -3.88 2.16
CA THR A 20 14.71 -3.13 1.93
C THR A 20 14.75 -1.77 2.61
N TYR A 21 14.10 -0.79 2.00
CA TYR A 21 13.91 0.54 2.57
C TYR A 21 12.47 1.00 2.31
N VAL A 22 12.06 2.06 3.00
CA VAL A 22 10.71 2.61 2.87
C VAL A 22 10.73 3.70 1.81
N TYR A 23 10.08 3.46 0.68
CA TYR A 23 9.94 4.45 -0.40
C TYR A 23 8.88 5.51 -0.08
N HIS A 24 7.74 5.09 0.47
CA HIS A 24 6.62 5.99 0.76
C HIS A 24 5.79 5.49 1.95
N THR A 25 5.27 6.42 2.76
CA THR A 25 4.32 6.12 3.84
C THR A 25 3.21 7.16 3.85
N LYS A 26 1.97 6.72 4.03
CA LYS A 26 0.82 7.60 4.20
C LYS A 26 -0.18 7.02 5.19
N ILE A 27 -1.02 7.90 5.74
CA ILE A 27 -2.25 7.52 6.43
C ILE A 27 -3.39 8.02 5.55
N ASN A 28 -4.25 7.10 5.12
CA ASN A 28 -5.48 7.45 4.41
C ASN A 28 -6.59 7.59 5.47
N ALA A 29 -6.98 8.81 5.78
CA ALA A 29 -8.12 9.08 6.66
C ALA A 29 -9.34 9.42 5.79
N THR A 30 -10.36 8.57 5.84
CA THR A 30 -11.64 8.81 5.15
C THR A 30 -12.66 9.30 6.18
N PRO A 31 -13.28 10.48 6.02
CA PRO A 31 -14.36 10.93 6.89
C PRO A 31 -15.60 10.04 6.75
N GLU A 32 -16.32 9.81 7.85
CA GLU A 32 -17.45 8.86 7.91
C GLU A 32 -18.69 9.27 7.08
N ILE A 33 -18.84 10.56 6.74
CA ILE A 33 -20.09 11.10 6.17
C ILE A 33 -19.87 11.85 4.85
N GLU A 34 -18.65 12.35 4.59
CA GLU A 34 -18.30 13.10 3.38
C GLU A 34 -17.13 12.38 2.68
N GLY A 35 -17.47 11.33 1.94
CA GLY A 35 -16.50 10.41 1.36
C GLY A 35 -15.82 10.98 0.11
N SER A 36 -14.59 11.45 0.23
CA SER A 36 -13.70 11.58 -0.93
C SER A 36 -13.35 10.17 -1.45
N ILE A 37 -13.66 9.90 -2.72
CA ILE A 37 -13.40 8.60 -3.35
C ILE A 37 -11.93 8.54 -3.82
N TRP A 38 -11.25 7.44 -3.51
CA TRP A 38 -9.99 7.10 -4.16
C TRP A 38 -10.27 6.43 -5.50
N MET A 39 -9.99 7.12 -6.59
CA MET A 39 -10.15 6.58 -7.94
C MET A 39 -9.24 5.36 -8.14
N TRP A 40 -9.68 4.39 -8.94
CA TRP A 40 -8.87 3.24 -9.34
C TRP A 40 -7.54 3.68 -9.96
N HIS A 41 -6.43 3.16 -9.44
CA HIS A 41 -5.09 3.45 -9.96
C HIS A 41 -4.11 2.32 -9.64
N LYS A 42 -2.95 2.35 -10.32
CA LYS A 42 -1.75 1.60 -9.94
C LYS A 42 -0.75 2.60 -9.37
N ASP A 43 -0.30 2.38 -8.15
CA ASP A 43 0.66 3.28 -7.50
C ASP A 43 1.93 3.48 -8.34
N TYR A 44 2.45 2.40 -8.93
CA TYR A 44 3.68 2.43 -9.72
C TYR A 44 3.61 3.34 -10.96
N ASN A 45 2.43 3.55 -11.56
CA ASN A 45 2.30 4.46 -12.70
C ASN A 45 2.64 5.91 -12.33
N THR A 46 2.40 6.31 -11.07
CA THR A 46 2.82 7.61 -10.57
C THR A 46 4.29 7.58 -10.20
N TRP A 47 4.73 6.57 -9.44
CA TRP A 47 6.12 6.49 -8.98
C TRP A 47 7.15 6.37 -10.11
N SER A 48 6.81 5.73 -11.22
CA SER A 48 7.66 5.70 -12.42
C SER A 48 7.91 7.09 -13.01
N LYS A 49 6.94 8.00 -12.91
CA LYS A 49 7.10 9.41 -13.31
C LYS A 49 7.95 10.19 -12.31
N ASP A 50 7.97 9.75 -11.06
CA ASP A 50 8.82 10.29 -9.98
C ASP A 50 10.26 9.73 -10.02
N GLY A 51 10.58 8.90 -11.03
CA GLY A 51 11.93 8.35 -11.23
C GLY A 51 12.16 6.96 -10.65
N CYS A 52 11.12 6.27 -10.17
CA CYS A 52 11.23 4.87 -9.74
C CYS A 52 11.38 3.95 -10.97
N PRO A 53 12.55 3.29 -11.17
CA PRO A 53 12.87 2.66 -12.43
C PRO A 53 12.18 1.29 -12.62
N ARG A 54 11.80 0.63 -11.52
CA ARG A 54 11.22 -0.72 -11.52
C ARG A 54 10.19 -0.88 -10.40
N PRO A 55 9.18 -1.74 -10.56
CA PRO A 55 8.19 -2.03 -9.52
C PRO A 55 8.68 -3.10 -8.53
N ASP A 56 9.95 -3.06 -8.12
CA ASP A 56 10.56 -4.01 -7.16
C ASP A 56 10.22 -3.64 -5.71
N MET A 57 8.91 -3.56 -5.41
CA MET A 57 8.38 -3.06 -4.15
C MET A 57 7.10 -3.78 -3.72
N ALA A 58 6.80 -3.72 -2.43
CA ALA A 58 5.57 -4.24 -1.85
C ALA A 58 4.88 -3.18 -0.97
N ALA A 59 3.56 -3.10 -1.06
CA ALA A 59 2.75 -2.26 -0.19
C ALA A 59 2.27 -3.06 1.03
N PHE A 60 2.39 -2.48 2.22
CA PHE A 60 1.88 -3.06 3.47
C PHE A 60 0.86 -2.11 4.09
N ASN A 61 -0.38 -2.55 4.21
CA ASN A 61 -1.47 -1.76 4.76
C ASN A 61 -1.81 -2.22 6.18
N VAL A 62 -1.95 -1.28 7.10
CA VAL A 62 -2.42 -1.53 8.47
C VAL A 62 -3.74 -0.79 8.64
N MET A 63 -4.78 -1.55 8.95
CA MET A 63 -6.12 -1.03 9.18
C MET A 63 -6.15 -0.52 10.62
N LEU A 64 -6.35 0.79 10.78
CA LEU A 64 -6.39 1.45 12.09
C LEU A 64 -7.78 1.37 12.74
N ASN A 65 -8.81 1.17 11.92
CA ASN A 65 -10.20 0.98 12.32
C ASN A 65 -10.71 -0.33 11.68
N ASP A 66 -11.81 -0.85 12.21
CA ASP A 66 -12.48 -2.02 11.64
C ASP A 66 -12.86 -1.74 10.18
N THR A 67 -12.41 -2.62 9.29
CA THR A 67 -12.71 -2.54 7.86
C THR A 67 -13.88 -3.45 7.55
N THR A 68 -15.02 -2.86 7.22
CA THR A 68 -16.24 -3.58 6.84
C THR A 68 -16.59 -3.26 5.38
N GLU A 69 -17.56 -3.97 4.83
CA GLU A 69 -18.07 -3.72 3.48
C GLU A 69 -18.67 -2.30 3.30
N PHE A 70 -19.09 -1.66 4.40
CA PHE A 70 -19.68 -0.32 4.40
C PHE A 70 -18.69 0.80 4.75
N SER A 71 -17.48 0.47 5.24
CA SER A 71 -16.53 1.45 5.73
C SER A 71 -15.65 2.09 4.64
N GLY A 72 -15.92 1.81 3.36
CA GLY A 72 -15.09 2.28 2.24
C GLY A 72 -13.69 1.67 2.25
N GLY A 73 -13.56 0.38 2.59
CA GLY A 73 -12.29 -0.33 2.63
C GLY A 73 -11.56 -0.39 1.28
N LEU A 74 -10.29 -0.81 1.30
CA LEU A 74 -9.48 -0.97 0.09
C LEU A 74 -9.99 -2.14 -0.76
N TYR A 75 -10.37 -1.86 -1.99
CA TYR A 75 -10.66 -2.87 -3.00
C TYR A 75 -9.48 -3.06 -3.94
N ASN A 76 -9.17 -4.33 -4.24
CA ASN A 76 -8.13 -4.71 -5.19
C ASN A 76 -8.76 -5.50 -6.33
N TYR A 77 -8.30 -5.29 -7.56
CA TYR A 77 -8.62 -6.17 -8.67
C TYR A 77 -7.50 -7.22 -8.83
N PRO A 78 -7.74 -8.50 -8.49
CA PRO A 78 -6.68 -9.52 -8.53
C PRO A 78 -6.23 -9.82 -9.97
N GLY A 79 -4.94 -10.12 -10.13
CA GLY A 79 -4.39 -10.57 -11.42
C GLY A 79 -4.29 -9.50 -12.50
N GLN A 80 -4.35 -8.22 -12.13
CA GLN A 80 -4.01 -7.13 -13.05
C GLN A 80 -2.54 -7.25 -13.50
N PRO A 81 -2.24 -7.03 -14.79
CA PRO A 81 -0.87 -7.08 -15.33
C PRO A 81 0.00 -5.94 -14.83
#